data_AF-A0AAD1HXS2-F1
#
_entry.id   AF-A0AAD1HXS2-F1
#
_cell.length_a   1.000
_cell.length_b   1.000
_cell.length_c   1.000
_cell.angle_alpha   90.00
_cell.angle_beta   90.00
_cell.angle_gamma   90.00
#
_symmetry.space_group_name_H-M   'P 1'
#
loop_
_entity.id
_entity.type
_entity.pdbx_description
1 polymer ?
#
loop_
_entity_poly.entity_id
_entity_poly.type
_entity_poly.pdbx_seq_one_letter_code
_entity_poly.pdbx_strand_id
1 'polypeptide(L)'
;MGVSARAVAVVASPAHRSWLANLDRRAVAPQAVAAIVRQRLLTRDSFRVLDAMEQVTDPDGKSFFVIPRGTGGKKARLATLLTYILNAGTGYGRTAVRNDFPETPYGAAEVGRIVERQHANRWSYEAVRGICDTGGCLVTTPHGVLMGLGGNRFHAQLSRRAGTMWGDLFLVNADRVSDPARRLRDIVESGRISGDGPGLDRLLHHEEIHARQWAALGPLQMPARYLAEEARARIFGGTNSFERDAGLSDGGYR
;
A
#
# COMPACT_ATOMS: atom_id res chain seq x y z
N MET A 1 -14.51 -42.78 -33.07
CA MET A 1 -14.96 -42.31 -31.75
C MET A 1 -14.07 -41.14 -31.36
N GLY A 2 -14.60 -39.92 -31.41
CA GLY A 2 -13.83 -38.69 -31.20
C GLY A 2 -13.81 -38.30 -29.72
N VAL A 3 -12.61 -38.07 -29.19
CA VAL A 3 -12.44 -37.39 -27.90
C VAL A 3 -12.15 -35.93 -28.22
N SER A 4 -13.19 -35.09 -28.18
CA SER A 4 -13.05 -33.64 -28.26
C SER A 4 -12.47 -33.14 -26.95
N ALA A 5 -11.17 -32.81 -26.96
CA ALA A 5 -10.57 -32.01 -25.90
C ALA A 5 -11.20 -30.61 -25.96
N ARG A 6 -12.23 -30.36 -25.15
CA ARG A 6 -12.69 -29.01 -24.87
C ARG A 6 -11.54 -28.26 -24.21
N ALA A 7 -10.82 -27.46 -25.00
CA ALA A 7 -10.02 -26.38 -24.48
C ALA A 7 -10.97 -25.51 -23.63
N VAL A 8 -10.87 -25.63 -22.31
CA VAL A 8 -11.50 -24.69 -21.40
C VAL A 8 -10.89 -23.34 -21.74
N ALA A 9 -11.65 -22.48 -22.39
CA ALA A 9 -11.24 -21.11 -22.64
C ALA A 9 -10.92 -20.50 -21.28
N VAL A 10 -9.63 -20.29 -21.02
CA VAL A 10 -9.17 -19.64 -19.79
C VAL A 10 -9.65 -18.20 -19.88
N VAL A 11 -10.77 -17.91 -19.22
CA VAL A 11 -11.32 -16.57 -19.13
C VAL A 11 -10.28 -15.70 -18.44
N ALA A 12 -9.91 -14.58 -19.07
CA ALA A 12 -8.95 -13.66 -18.50
C ALA A 12 -9.39 -13.21 -17.09
N SER A 13 -8.43 -13.08 -16.18
CA SER A 13 -8.66 -12.53 -14.83
C SER A 13 -9.46 -11.21 -14.91
N PRO A 14 -10.56 -11.05 -14.14
CA PRO A 14 -11.23 -9.77 -13.97
C PRO A 14 -10.26 -8.64 -13.60
N ALA A 15 -9.34 -8.87 -12.66
CA ALA A 15 -8.32 -7.91 -12.27
C ALA A 15 -7.36 -7.56 -13.42
N HIS A 16 -7.02 -8.52 -14.30
CA HIS A 16 -6.27 -8.20 -15.53
C HIS A 16 -7.05 -7.29 -16.48
N ARG A 17 -8.37 -7.47 -16.63
CA ARG A 17 -9.20 -6.54 -17.43
C ARG A 17 -9.24 -5.15 -16.81
N SER A 18 -9.36 -5.07 -15.49
CA SER A 18 -9.30 -3.79 -14.76
C SER A 18 -7.96 -3.09 -14.95
N TRP A 19 -6.84 -3.84 -14.99
CA TRP A 19 -5.54 -3.27 -15.30
C TRP A 19 -5.50 -2.65 -16.70
N LEU A 20 -5.98 -3.35 -17.73
CA LEU A 20 -6.06 -2.78 -19.09
C LEU A 20 -6.91 -1.51 -19.14
N ALA A 21 -8.08 -1.51 -18.50
CA ALA A 21 -8.94 -0.33 -18.41
C ALA A 21 -8.25 0.84 -17.68
N ASN A 22 -7.46 0.55 -16.65
CA ASN A 22 -6.69 1.56 -15.93
C ASN A 22 -5.56 2.14 -16.77
N LEU A 23 -4.87 1.32 -17.56
CA LEU A 23 -3.84 1.78 -18.50
C LEU A 23 -4.43 2.77 -19.51
N ASP A 24 -5.59 2.44 -20.09
CA ASP A 24 -6.29 3.30 -21.06
C ASP A 24 -6.76 4.60 -20.39
N ARG A 25 -7.45 4.50 -19.25
CA ARG A 25 -7.94 5.64 -18.46
C ARG A 25 -6.83 6.62 -18.07
N ARG A 26 -5.62 6.10 -17.82
CA ARG A 26 -4.45 6.88 -17.40
C ARG A 26 -3.57 7.30 -18.58
N ALA A 27 -3.91 6.91 -19.81
CA ALA A 27 -3.12 7.14 -21.02
C ALA A 27 -1.65 6.68 -20.87
N VAL A 28 -1.44 5.49 -20.29
CA VAL A 28 -0.08 4.95 -20.08
C VAL A 28 0.55 4.59 -21.42
N ALA A 29 1.78 5.06 -21.65
CA ALA A 29 2.54 4.78 -22.85
C ALA A 29 2.75 3.26 -23.06
N PRO A 30 2.48 2.69 -24.27
CA PRO A 30 2.64 1.27 -24.53
C PRO A 30 4.05 0.72 -24.21
N GLN A 31 5.08 1.55 -24.37
CA GLN A 31 6.47 1.20 -24.07
C GLN A 31 6.69 0.95 -22.57
N ALA A 32 6.03 1.73 -21.70
CA ALA A 32 6.08 1.53 -20.25
C ALA A 32 5.39 0.22 -19.86
N VAL A 33 4.25 -0.10 -20.48
CA VAL A 33 3.52 -1.36 -20.27
C VAL A 33 4.37 -2.55 -20.70
N ALA A 34 4.94 -2.52 -21.91
CA ALA A 34 5.79 -3.58 -22.44
C ALA A 34 7.02 -3.82 -21.56
N ALA A 35 7.64 -2.77 -21.02
CA ALA A 35 8.76 -2.89 -20.11
C ALA A 35 8.37 -3.59 -18.79
N ILE A 36 7.23 -3.23 -18.19
CA ILE A 36 6.71 -3.88 -16.98
C ILE A 36 6.40 -5.36 -17.25
N VAL A 37 5.68 -5.66 -18.33
CA VAL A 37 5.33 -7.05 -18.72
C VAL A 37 6.58 -7.91 -18.85
N ARG A 38 7.60 -7.41 -19.57
CA ARG A 38 8.85 -8.13 -19.77
C ARG A 38 9.63 -8.33 -18.47
N GLN A 39 9.78 -7.29 -17.64
CA GLN A 39 10.57 -7.37 -16.41
C GLN A 39 9.90 -8.27 -15.36
N ARG A 40 8.57 -8.26 -15.31
CA ARG A 40 7.80 -8.98 -14.28
C ARG A 40 7.16 -10.28 -14.76
N LEU A 41 7.38 -10.62 -16.03
CA LEU A 41 6.81 -11.79 -16.70
C LEU A 41 5.28 -11.83 -16.49
N LEU A 42 4.62 -10.67 -16.63
CA LEU A 42 3.20 -10.58 -16.41
C LEU A 42 2.45 -11.30 -17.52
N THR A 43 1.49 -12.11 -17.10
CA THR A 43 0.55 -12.80 -17.98
C THR A 43 -0.87 -12.40 -17.58
N ARG A 44 -1.84 -12.82 -18.38
CA ARG A 44 -3.27 -12.65 -18.07
C ARG A 44 -3.66 -13.27 -16.72
N ASP A 45 -2.92 -14.29 -16.29
CA ASP A 45 -3.20 -15.04 -15.05
C ASP A 45 -2.44 -14.50 -13.84
N SER A 46 -1.47 -13.61 -14.02
CA SER A 46 -0.68 -13.04 -12.93
C SER A 46 -1.55 -12.32 -11.88
N PHE A 47 -2.71 -11.80 -12.29
CA PHE A 47 -3.63 -11.03 -11.43
C PHE A 47 -4.66 -11.89 -10.67
N ARG A 48 -4.69 -13.21 -10.89
CA ARG A 48 -5.67 -14.10 -10.22
C ARG A 48 -5.62 -14.05 -8.69
N VAL A 49 -4.48 -13.68 -8.12
CA VAL A 49 -4.35 -13.51 -6.67
C VAL A 49 -5.28 -12.42 -6.13
N LEU A 50 -5.57 -11.39 -6.95
CA LEU A 50 -6.47 -10.29 -6.62
C LEU A 50 -7.94 -10.67 -6.85
N ASP A 51 -8.23 -11.53 -7.84
CA ASP A 51 -9.60 -11.99 -8.11
C ASP A 51 -10.23 -12.75 -6.93
N ALA A 52 -9.40 -13.32 -6.05
CA ALA A 52 -9.83 -13.99 -4.83
C ALA A 52 -9.96 -13.05 -3.62
N MET A 53 -9.76 -11.74 -3.82
CA MET A 53 -9.81 -10.73 -2.77
C MET A 53 -10.99 -9.79 -3.03
N GLU A 54 -11.61 -9.32 -1.96
CA GLU A 54 -12.64 -8.29 -2.07
C GLU A 54 -11.97 -6.97 -2.51
N GLN A 55 -12.48 -6.39 -3.60
CA GLN A 55 -12.04 -5.09 -4.09
C GLN A 55 -12.87 -3.98 -3.43
N VAL A 56 -12.21 -2.95 -2.93
CA VAL A 56 -12.81 -1.71 -2.44
C VAL A 56 -12.24 -0.57 -3.29
N THR A 57 -13.05 0.42 -3.62
CA THR A 57 -12.65 1.51 -4.53
C THR A 57 -12.79 2.86 -3.82
N ASP A 58 -11.79 3.73 -4.00
CA ASP A 58 -11.84 5.09 -3.46
C ASP A 58 -12.62 6.04 -4.40
N PRO A 59 -12.89 7.30 -3.98
CA PRO A 59 -13.59 8.28 -4.82
C PRO A 59 -12.92 8.58 -6.17
N ASP A 60 -11.60 8.38 -6.27
CA ASP A 60 -10.82 8.58 -7.49
C ASP A 60 -10.86 7.34 -8.42
N GLY A 61 -11.55 6.28 -8.02
CA GLY A 61 -11.64 5.03 -8.79
C GLY A 61 -10.39 4.16 -8.69
N LYS A 62 -9.57 4.32 -7.64
CA LYS A 62 -8.41 3.47 -7.33
C LYS A 62 -8.86 2.25 -6.56
N SER A 63 -8.25 1.11 -6.87
CA SER A 63 -8.59 -0.19 -6.33
C SER A 63 -7.69 -0.57 -5.16
N PHE A 64 -8.33 -1.02 -4.09
CA PHE A 64 -7.75 -1.58 -2.90
C PHE A 64 -8.26 -3.02 -2.76
N PHE A 65 -7.47 -3.94 -2.19
CA PHE A 65 -7.91 -5.33 -2.02
C PHE A 65 -7.76 -5.82 -0.59
N VAL A 66 -8.87 -6.26 0.00
CA VAL A 66 -8.90 -6.78 1.37
C VAL A 66 -8.18 -8.12 1.42
N ILE A 67 -7.22 -8.25 2.33
CA ILE A 67 -6.46 -9.48 2.54
C ILE A 67 -7.34 -10.51 3.27
N PRO A 68 -7.62 -11.69 2.66
CA PRO A 68 -8.40 -12.73 3.31
C PRO A 68 -7.65 -13.33 4.50
N ARG A 69 -8.39 -13.81 5.51
CA ARG A 69 -7.84 -14.58 6.64
C ARG A 69 -7.04 -15.79 6.16
N GLY A 70 -6.01 -16.17 6.93
CA GLY A 70 -5.07 -17.23 6.54
C GLY A 70 -4.13 -16.89 5.38
N THR A 71 -4.20 -15.69 4.79
CA THR A 71 -3.24 -15.27 3.76
C THR A 71 -1.83 -15.16 4.34
N GLY A 72 -0.88 -15.90 3.78
CA GLY A 72 0.53 -15.81 4.16
C GLY A 72 1.23 -14.58 3.57
N GLY A 73 2.33 -14.16 4.22
CA GLY A 73 3.08 -12.96 3.85
C GLY A 73 3.54 -12.89 2.39
N LYS A 74 4.00 -14.02 1.81
CA LYS A 74 4.38 -14.08 0.39
C LYS A 74 3.24 -13.71 -0.56
N LYS A 75 2.04 -14.21 -0.29
CA LYS A 75 0.84 -13.94 -1.11
C LYS A 75 0.37 -12.51 -0.93
N ALA A 76 0.40 -11.99 0.31
CA ALA A 76 0.10 -10.59 0.59
C ALA A 76 1.06 -9.64 -0.12
N ARG A 77 2.37 -9.87 -0.06
CA ARG A 77 3.38 -9.07 -0.78
C ARG A 77 3.14 -9.04 -2.28
N LEU A 78 2.88 -10.21 -2.87
CA LEU A 78 2.53 -10.30 -4.30
C LEU A 78 1.26 -9.52 -4.62
N ALA A 79 0.21 -9.67 -3.82
CA ALA A 79 -1.03 -8.91 -3.99
C ALA A 79 -0.78 -7.40 -3.88
N THR A 80 -0.02 -6.94 -2.89
CA THR A 80 0.34 -5.54 -2.70
C THR A 80 1.02 -4.94 -3.94
N LEU A 81 2.00 -5.65 -4.49
CA LEU A 81 2.66 -5.23 -5.74
C LEU A 81 1.68 -5.19 -6.91
N LEU A 82 0.86 -6.22 -7.08
CA LEU A 82 -0.10 -6.29 -8.18
C LEU A 82 -1.20 -5.25 -8.05
N THR A 83 -1.54 -4.80 -6.84
CA THR A 83 -2.45 -3.67 -6.62
C THR A 83 -1.86 -2.37 -7.16
N TYR A 84 -0.57 -2.07 -6.92
CA TYR A 84 0.08 -0.92 -7.56
C TYR A 84 0.04 -1.03 -9.09
N ILE A 85 0.42 -2.19 -9.64
CA ILE A 85 0.46 -2.41 -11.09
C ILE A 85 -0.94 -2.25 -11.69
N LEU A 86 -1.96 -2.88 -11.08
CA LEU A 86 -3.34 -2.84 -11.53
C LEU A 86 -3.86 -1.40 -11.62
N ASN A 87 -3.52 -0.54 -10.65
CA ASN A 87 -3.98 0.86 -10.64
C ASN A 87 -3.34 1.74 -11.71
N ALA A 88 -2.27 1.27 -12.36
CA ALA A 88 -1.54 2.01 -13.40
C ALA A 88 -1.01 3.38 -12.91
N GLY A 89 -0.51 3.39 -11.68
CA GLY A 89 -0.03 4.58 -10.98
C GLY A 89 -0.92 4.96 -9.80
N THR A 90 -0.44 5.89 -8.97
CA THR A 90 -1.18 6.35 -7.78
C THR A 90 -2.13 7.48 -8.12
N GLY A 91 -1.84 8.29 -9.14
CA GLY A 91 -2.56 9.54 -9.39
C GLY A 91 -2.24 10.62 -8.38
N TYR A 92 -1.20 10.42 -7.56
CA TYR A 92 -0.81 11.35 -6.51
C TYR A 92 -0.57 12.73 -7.10
N GLY A 93 -1.21 13.73 -6.50
CA GLY A 93 -1.09 15.12 -6.90
C GLY A 93 -1.83 15.57 -8.14
N ARG A 94 -2.64 14.72 -8.78
CA ARG A 94 -3.48 15.13 -9.91
C ARG A 94 -4.73 15.91 -9.52
N THR A 95 -5.27 15.67 -8.33
CA THR A 95 -6.53 16.28 -7.83
C THR A 95 -6.33 17.11 -6.56
N ALA A 96 -5.15 17.06 -5.94
CA ALA A 96 -4.89 17.73 -4.68
C ALA A 96 -4.45 19.19 -4.88
N VAL A 97 -5.04 20.08 -4.08
CA VAL A 97 -4.72 21.53 -4.05
C VAL A 97 -3.29 21.79 -3.56
N ARG A 98 -2.73 20.87 -2.77
CA ARG A 98 -1.36 20.93 -2.23
C ARG A 98 -0.76 19.53 -2.14
N ASN A 99 0.42 19.35 -2.73
CA ASN A 99 1.21 18.13 -2.64
C ASN A 99 2.56 18.45 -2.00
N ASP A 100 3.08 17.49 -1.25
CA ASP A 100 4.38 17.62 -0.61
C ASP A 100 5.51 17.16 -1.54
N PHE A 101 5.19 16.31 -2.53
CA PHE A 101 6.13 15.77 -3.52
C PHE A 101 5.53 15.69 -4.94
N PRO A 102 6.36 15.55 -5.98
CA PRO A 102 5.88 15.21 -7.31
C PRO A 102 5.38 13.76 -7.40
N GLU A 103 4.43 13.50 -8.31
CA GLU A 103 4.02 12.14 -8.65
C GLU A 103 5.22 11.34 -9.18
N THR A 104 5.39 10.11 -8.70
CA THR A 104 6.36 9.19 -9.30
C THR A 104 5.75 8.55 -10.55
N PRO A 105 6.38 8.69 -11.74
CA PRO A 105 5.82 8.17 -12.98
C PRO A 105 5.58 6.66 -12.95
N TYR A 106 4.42 6.21 -13.44
CA TYR A 106 4.14 4.80 -13.61
C TYR A 106 5.04 4.19 -14.68
N GLY A 107 5.78 3.13 -14.34
CA GLY A 107 6.70 2.48 -15.25
C GLY A 107 7.50 1.35 -14.61
N ALA A 108 8.32 0.69 -15.43
CA ALA A 108 9.16 -0.44 -15.02
C ALA A 108 10.16 -0.06 -13.91
N ALA A 109 10.73 1.14 -13.95
CA ALA A 109 11.63 1.64 -12.92
C ALA A 109 10.93 1.73 -11.55
N GLU A 110 9.72 2.28 -11.51
CA GLU A 110 8.96 2.42 -10.27
C GLU A 110 8.48 1.06 -9.73
N VAL A 111 8.03 0.17 -10.62
CA VAL A 111 7.72 -1.21 -10.26
C VAL A 111 8.96 -1.92 -9.68
N GLY A 112 10.14 -1.70 -10.26
CA GLY A 112 11.41 -2.22 -9.76
C GLY A 112 11.73 -1.71 -8.35
N ARG A 113 11.61 -0.40 -8.13
CA ARG A 113 11.83 0.23 -6.82
C ARG A 113 10.90 -0.34 -5.74
N ILE A 114 9.61 -0.54 -6.06
CA ILE A 114 8.66 -1.17 -5.13
C ILE A 114 9.07 -2.60 -4.80
N VAL A 115 9.55 -3.39 -5.77
CA VAL A 115 10.03 -4.76 -5.53
C VAL A 115 11.23 -4.78 -4.59
N GLU A 116 12.21 -3.90 -4.82
CA GLU A 116 13.40 -3.80 -3.99
C GLU A 116 13.03 -3.42 -2.55
N ARG A 117 12.14 -2.44 -2.39
CA ARG A 117 11.58 -2.04 -1.09
C ARG A 117 10.88 -3.22 -0.41
N GLN A 118 9.98 -3.91 -1.11
CA GLN A 118 9.26 -5.08 -0.59
C GLN A 118 10.16 -6.25 -0.25
N HIS A 119 11.30 -6.40 -0.93
CA HIS A 119 12.30 -7.40 -0.61
C HIS A 119 13.07 -7.05 0.66
N ALA A 120 13.47 -5.79 0.83
CA ALA A 120 14.12 -5.29 2.03
C ALA A 120 13.20 -5.34 3.26
N ASN A 121 11.92 -5.01 3.06
CA ASN A 121 10.87 -5.02 4.09
C ASN A 121 10.14 -6.35 4.23
N ARG A 122 10.62 -7.44 3.61
CA ARG A 122 9.91 -8.74 3.56
C ARG A 122 9.48 -9.27 4.94
N TRP A 123 10.24 -8.94 5.98
CA TRP A 123 9.97 -9.32 7.36
C TRP A 123 8.65 -8.75 7.89
N SER A 124 8.21 -7.59 7.39
CA SER A 124 6.93 -6.98 7.79
C SER A 124 5.72 -7.77 7.30
N TYR A 125 5.85 -8.51 6.18
CA TYR A 125 4.77 -9.34 5.66
C TYR A 125 4.51 -10.60 6.49
N GLU A 126 5.43 -11.00 7.38
CA GLU A 126 5.23 -12.18 8.24
C GLU A 126 4.13 -11.94 9.30
N ALA A 127 3.84 -10.68 9.66
CA ALA A 127 2.76 -10.38 10.59
C ALA A 127 1.35 -10.48 9.99
N VAL A 128 1.22 -10.53 8.66
CA VAL A 128 -0.07 -10.48 7.95
C VAL A 128 -1.04 -11.51 8.49
N ARG A 129 -0.61 -12.76 8.58
CA ARG A 129 -1.45 -13.86 9.04
C ARG A 129 -1.88 -13.65 10.48
N GLY A 130 -0.94 -13.31 11.37
CA GLY A 130 -1.23 -13.06 12.78
C GLY A 130 -2.23 -11.93 13.00
N ILE A 131 -2.13 -10.84 12.22
CA ILE A 131 -3.07 -9.72 12.30
C ILE A 131 -4.47 -10.16 11.86
N CYS A 132 -4.61 -10.77 10.69
CA CYS A 132 -5.90 -11.19 10.16
C CYS A 132 -6.57 -12.28 11.03
N ASP A 133 -5.77 -13.20 11.59
CA ASP A 133 -6.27 -14.32 12.40
C ASP A 133 -6.64 -13.86 13.83
N THR A 134 -6.11 -12.73 14.33
CA THR A 134 -6.48 -12.15 15.63
C THR A 134 -7.61 -11.10 15.55
N GLY A 135 -8.32 -11.07 14.42
CA GLY A 135 -9.48 -10.19 14.23
C GLY A 135 -9.16 -8.83 13.61
N GLY A 136 -7.88 -8.55 13.29
CA GLY A 136 -7.52 -7.42 12.46
C GLY A 136 -7.93 -7.59 10.99
N CYS A 137 -7.82 -6.52 10.23
CA CYS A 137 -8.07 -6.49 8.80
C CYS A 137 -6.93 -5.72 8.12
N LEU A 138 -6.54 -6.19 6.93
CA LEU A 138 -5.49 -5.60 6.12
C LEU A 138 -6.01 -5.39 4.70
N VAL A 139 -5.50 -4.37 4.03
CA VAL A 139 -5.83 -4.03 2.65
C VAL A 139 -4.56 -3.65 1.88
N THR A 140 -4.44 -4.11 0.64
CA THR A 140 -3.39 -3.66 -0.28
C THR A 140 -3.72 -2.27 -0.82
N THR A 141 -2.70 -1.42 -0.97
CA THR A 141 -2.91 -0.06 -1.43
C THR A 141 -2.32 0.19 -2.83
N PRO A 142 -2.83 1.20 -3.57
CA PRO A 142 -2.22 1.66 -4.81
C PRO A 142 -0.77 2.15 -4.67
N HIS A 143 -0.26 2.38 -3.45
CA HIS A 143 1.11 2.86 -3.17
C HIS A 143 2.11 1.71 -2.90
N GLY A 144 1.66 0.46 -3.08
CA GLY A 144 2.52 -0.72 -2.94
C GLY A 144 2.85 -1.08 -1.48
N VAL A 145 2.08 -0.57 -0.52
CA VAL A 145 2.15 -0.91 0.91
C VAL A 145 0.86 -1.60 1.36
N LEU A 146 0.86 -2.19 2.55
CA LEU A 146 -0.34 -2.65 3.24
C LEU A 146 -0.83 -1.55 4.17
N MET A 147 -2.14 -1.40 4.28
CA MET A 147 -2.79 -0.61 5.32
C MET A 147 -3.64 -1.53 6.19
N GLY A 148 -3.70 -1.29 7.50
CA GLY A 148 -4.31 -2.22 8.43
C GLY A 148 -4.98 -1.59 9.63
N LEU A 149 -5.97 -2.30 10.17
CA LEU A 149 -6.60 -2.03 11.46
C LEU A 149 -6.60 -3.30 12.31
N GLY A 150 -6.31 -3.18 13.61
CA GLY A 150 -6.35 -4.30 14.55
C GLY A 150 -5.20 -5.29 14.40
N GLY A 151 -5.21 -6.34 15.23
CA GLY A 151 -4.06 -7.20 15.49
C GLY A 151 -3.39 -6.82 16.82
N ASN A 152 -2.97 -7.81 17.61
CA ASN A 152 -2.68 -7.65 19.04
C ASN A 152 -1.64 -6.56 19.38
N ARG A 153 -1.72 -6.06 20.63
CA ARG A 153 -1.14 -4.84 21.28
C ARG A 153 0.31 -4.39 21.01
N PHE A 154 1.09 -5.06 20.17
CA PHE A 154 2.55 -4.87 20.09
C PHE A 154 3.02 -3.54 19.47
N HIS A 155 2.16 -2.74 18.85
CA HIS A 155 2.56 -1.51 18.17
C HIS A 155 1.82 -0.24 18.63
N ALA A 156 1.02 -0.31 19.69
CA ALA A 156 0.18 0.80 20.13
C ALA A 156 0.92 2.00 20.78
N GLN A 157 2.26 2.02 20.79
CA GLN A 157 3.03 2.96 21.61
C GLN A 157 3.87 4.00 20.86
N LEU A 158 3.81 4.09 19.53
CA LEU A 158 4.77 4.91 18.78
C LEU A 158 4.22 5.82 17.67
N SER A 159 2.96 6.30 17.71
CA SER A 159 2.59 7.38 16.79
C SER A 159 1.49 8.29 17.29
N ARG A 160 1.72 9.60 17.16
CA ARG A 160 0.86 10.65 17.71
C ARG A 160 -0.28 11.11 16.78
N ARG A 161 -0.40 10.68 15.50
CA ARG A 161 -1.32 11.41 14.60
C ARG A 161 -2.16 10.66 13.54
N ALA A 162 -1.77 9.51 12.95
CA ALA A 162 -2.72 8.70 12.13
C ALA A 162 -2.45 7.19 12.10
N GLY A 163 -1.23 6.75 12.38
CA GLY A 163 -0.86 5.33 12.39
C GLY A 163 0.64 5.15 12.52
N THR A 164 1.09 3.90 12.51
CA THR A 164 2.52 3.53 12.60
C THR A 164 2.90 2.70 11.38
N MET A 165 3.92 3.13 10.64
CA MET A 165 4.53 2.32 9.59
C MET A 165 5.54 1.34 10.19
N TRP A 166 5.45 0.07 9.77
CA TRP A 166 6.36 -1.02 10.12
C TRP A 166 6.77 -1.78 8.86
N GLY A 167 7.91 -1.42 8.27
CA GLY A 167 8.32 -1.97 6.97
C GLY A 167 7.40 -1.48 5.84
N ASP A 168 6.62 -2.39 5.23
CA ASP A 168 5.58 -2.05 4.25
C ASP A 168 4.15 -2.14 4.85
N LEU A 169 4.01 -2.21 6.17
CA LEU A 169 2.72 -2.30 6.84
C LEU A 169 2.41 -1.02 7.62
N PHE A 170 1.46 -0.23 7.13
CA PHE A 170 0.90 0.91 7.83
C PHE A 170 -0.28 0.47 8.71
N LEU A 171 -0.11 0.55 10.03
CA LEU A 171 -1.18 0.29 11.00
C LEU A 171 -1.84 1.60 11.40
N VAL A 172 -3.10 1.78 10.99
CA VAL A 172 -3.89 2.97 11.31
C VAL A 172 -4.19 2.98 12.81
N ASN A 173 -3.99 4.13 13.44
CA ASN A 173 -4.44 4.38 14.80
C ASN A 173 -5.96 4.48 14.78
N ALA A 174 -6.62 3.52 15.42
CA ALA A 174 -8.03 3.60 15.70
C ALA A 174 -8.27 3.17 17.15
N ASP A 175 -9.15 3.88 17.85
CA ASP A 175 -9.74 3.39 19.08
C ASP A 175 -10.33 2.01 18.85
N ARG A 176 -10.56 1.23 19.92
CA ARG A 176 -11.07 -0.15 19.88
C ARG A 176 -12.18 -0.32 18.82
N VAL A 177 -11.83 -0.82 17.64
CA VAL A 177 -12.76 -0.99 16.53
C VAL A 177 -13.43 -2.35 16.68
N SER A 178 -14.75 -2.37 16.79
CA SER A 178 -15.55 -3.60 16.85
C SER A 178 -15.57 -4.35 15.51
N ASP A 179 -15.49 -3.61 14.40
CA ASP A 179 -15.41 -4.15 13.04
C ASP A 179 -14.28 -3.46 12.22
N PRO A 180 -13.04 -3.97 12.33
CA PRO A 180 -11.90 -3.44 11.56
C PRO A 180 -12.08 -3.49 10.05
N ALA A 181 -12.84 -4.47 9.54
CA ALA A 181 -13.04 -4.62 8.10
C ALA A 181 -13.97 -3.53 7.57
N ARG A 182 -15.11 -3.30 8.23
CA ARG A 182 -16.02 -2.20 7.87
C ARG A 182 -15.31 -0.85 7.97
N ARG A 183 -14.58 -0.61 9.06
CA ARG A 183 -13.87 0.67 9.22
C ARG A 183 -12.81 0.91 8.14
N LEU A 184 -12.08 -0.12 7.72
CA LEU A 184 -11.14 0.00 6.59
C LEU A 184 -11.86 0.33 5.28
N ARG A 185 -13.02 -0.28 5.03
CA ARG A 185 -13.84 0.07 3.84
C ARG A 185 -14.27 1.53 3.88
N ASP A 186 -14.81 1.98 5.01
CA ASP A 186 -15.25 3.38 5.18
C ASP A 186 -14.09 4.37 4.90
N ILE A 187 -12.87 4.06 5.35
CA ILE A 187 -11.67 4.87 5.09
C ILE A 187 -11.36 4.92 3.60
N VAL A 188 -11.38 3.76 2.91
CA VAL A 188 -11.08 3.69 1.47
C VAL A 188 -12.16 4.41 0.67
N GLU A 189 -13.43 4.11 0.91
CA GLU A 189 -14.58 4.64 0.18
C GLU A 189 -14.75 6.15 0.38
N SER A 190 -14.41 6.68 1.56
CA SER A 190 -14.39 8.13 1.79
C SER A 190 -13.12 8.80 1.25
N GLY A 191 -12.07 8.03 0.96
CA GLY A 191 -10.76 8.57 0.59
C GLY A 191 -10.10 9.38 1.70
N ARG A 192 -10.45 9.16 2.97
CA ARG A 192 -9.93 9.91 4.13
C ARG A 192 -9.77 9.01 5.36
N ILE A 193 -8.77 9.31 6.19
CA ILE A 193 -8.52 8.53 7.42
C ILE A 193 -9.53 8.85 8.54
N SER A 194 -9.96 10.12 8.61
CA SER A 194 -11.02 10.65 9.46
C SER A 194 -11.69 11.84 8.76
N GLY A 195 -12.81 12.32 9.30
CA GLY A 195 -13.57 13.44 8.69
C GLY A 195 -12.75 14.72 8.53
N ASP A 196 -11.86 14.99 9.48
CA ASP A 196 -10.93 16.13 9.52
C ASP A 196 -9.48 15.77 9.10
N GLY A 197 -9.14 14.49 9.05
CA GLY A 197 -7.78 14.01 8.76
C GLY A 197 -7.38 14.18 7.29
N PRO A 198 -6.10 13.94 6.96
CA PRO A 198 -5.60 14.08 5.60
C PRO A 198 -6.33 13.13 4.62
N GLY A 199 -6.38 13.54 3.36
CA GLY A 199 -6.81 12.67 2.27
C GLY A 199 -5.95 11.41 2.24
N LEU A 200 -6.59 10.26 2.03
CA LEU A 200 -5.97 8.94 2.10
C LEU A 200 -4.81 8.81 1.11
N ASP A 201 -4.93 9.37 -0.09
CA ASP A 201 -3.86 9.31 -1.08
C ASP A 201 -2.59 10.07 -0.65
N ARG A 202 -2.76 11.25 -0.04
CA ARG A 202 -1.65 12.04 0.53
C ARG A 202 -1.01 11.31 1.69
N LEU A 203 -1.82 10.73 2.58
CA LEU A 203 -1.33 9.95 3.70
C LEU A 203 -0.56 8.72 3.21
N LEU A 204 -1.11 7.93 2.28
CA LEU A 204 -0.44 6.74 1.78
C LEU A 204 0.87 7.05 1.03
N HIS A 205 0.96 8.20 0.38
CA HIS A 205 2.21 8.66 -0.20
C HIS A 205 3.26 8.99 0.87
N HIS A 206 2.86 9.67 1.94
CA HIS A 206 3.72 9.91 3.10
C HIS A 206 4.21 8.59 3.74
N GLU A 207 3.28 7.65 3.95
CA GLU A 207 3.58 6.32 4.49
C GLU A 207 4.51 5.51 3.57
N GLU A 208 4.39 5.66 2.25
CA GLU A 208 5.32 5.05 1.29
C GLU A 208 6.76 5.53 1.50
N ILE A 209 6.96 6.80 1.86
CA ILE A 209 8.28 7.35 2.15
C ILE A 209 8.85 6.74 3.43
N HIS A 210 8.04 6.57 4.48
CA HIS A 210 8.45 5.83 5.66
C HIS A 210 8.81 4.38 5.33
N ALA A 211 8.07 3.71 4.44
CA ALA A 211 8.42 2.37 3.99
C ALA A 211 9.82 2.31 3.32
N ARG A 212 10.18 3.35 2.57
CA ARG A 212 11.53 3.49 1.98
C ARG A 212 12.60 3.67 3.06
N GLN A 213 12.33 4.47 4.08
CA GLN A 213 13.24 4.65 5.22
C GLN A 213 13.46 3.31 5.96
N TRP A 214 12.40 2.53 6.18
CA TRP A 214 12.53 1.16 6.70
C TRP A 214 13.34 0.24 5.78
N ALA A 215 13.15 0.31 4.47
CA ALA A 215 13.92 -0.50 3.53
C ALA A 215 15.42 -0.17 3.56
N ALA A 216 15.77 1.10 3.76
CA ALA A 216 17.15 1.56 3.84
C ALA A 216 17.82 1.23 5.19
N LEU A 217 17.10 1.32 6.30
CA LEU A 217 17.64 1.19 7.66
C LEU A 217 17.40 -0.19 8.29
N GLY A 218 16.39 -0.91 7.81
CA GLY A 218 15.98 -2.21 8.32
C GLY A 218 15.34 -2.15 9.71
N PRO A 219 14.92 -3.33 10.24
CA PRO A 219 14.10 -3.43 11.43
C PRO A 219 14.83 -3.02 12.73
N LEU A 220 16.16 -3.02 12.71
CA LEU A 220 16.99 -2.71 13.89
C LEU A 220 17.40 -1.24 13.94
N GLN A 221 17.87 -0.66 12.82
CA GLN A 221 18.37 0.71 12.83
C GLN A 221 17.25 1.74 12.77
N MET A 222 16.12 1.44 12.11
CA MET A 222 15.04 2.40 11.97
C MET A 222 14.47 2.84 13.34
N PRO A 223 14.08 1.93 14.27
CA PRO A 223 13.59 2.34 15.59
C PRO A 223 14.63 3.12 16.39
N ALA A 224 15.89 2.68 16.37
CA ALA A 224 16.98 3.32 17.12
C ALA A 224 17.24 4.75 16.63
N ARG A 225 17.31 4.95 15.31
CA ARG A 225 17.51 6.28 14.71
C ARG A 225 16.30 7.17 14.90
N TYR A 226 15.09 6.64 14.73
CA TYR A 226 13.86 7.41 14.93
C TYR A 226 13.75 7.92 16.36
N LEU A 227 14.04 7.07 17.36
CA LEU A 227 14.02 7.47 18.77
C LEU A 227 15.10 8.52 19.10
N ALA A 228 16.29 8.39 18.52
CA ALA A 228 17.35 9.38 18.68
C ALA A 228 16.97 10.75 18.09
N GLU A 229 16.35 10.76 16.90
CA GLU A 229 15.86 11.98 16.26
C GLU A 229 14.68 12.60 17.02
N GLU A 230 13.78 11.79 17.57
CA GLU A 230 12.69 12.26 18.41
C GLU A 230 13.20 12.90 19.70
N ALA A 231 14.18 12.28 20.36
CA ALA A 231 14.84 12.84 21.54
C ALA A 231 15.55 14.16 21.21
N ARG A 232 16.24 14.22 20.07
CA ARG A 232 16.89 15.45 19.56
C ARG A 232 15.87 16.55 19.32
N ALA A 233 14.77 16.26 18.62
CA ALA A 233 13.71 17.23 18.34
C ALA A 233 13.06 17.75 19.63
N ARG A 234 12.91 16.89 20.64
CA ARG A 234 12.40 17.28 21.96
C ARG A 234 13.35 18.17 22.76
N ILE A 235 14.65 17.91 22.71
CA ILE A 235 15.67 18.67 23.45
C ILE A 235 15.92 20.04 22.81
N PHE A 236 16.10 20.08 21.49
CA PHE A 236 16.53 21.27 20.77
C PHE A 236 15.36 22.05 20.14
N GLY A 237 14.15 21.52 20.22
CA GLY A 237 13.01 22.02 19.45
C GLY A 237 13.09 21.63 17.97
N GLY A 238 11.93 21.51 17.31
CA GLY A 238 11.83 21.21 15.88
C GLY A 238 11.05 19.94 15.56
N THR A 239 11.14 19.49 14.31
CA THR A 239 10.48 18.29 13.80
C THR A 239 11.51 17.20 13.54
N ASN A 240 11.15 15.95 13.87
CA ASN A 240 11.92 14.75 13.57
C ASN A 240 12.28 14.71 12.07
N SER A 241 13.55 14.45 11.74
CA SER A 241 14.03 14.47 10.35
C SER A 241 13.30 13.47 9.47
N PHE A 242 12.94 12.29 9.99
CA PHE A 242 12.18 11.30 9.26
C PHE A 242 10.81 11.81 8.80
N GLU A 243 10.12 12.56 9.67
CA GLU A 243 8.80 13.16 9.39
C GLU A 243 8.88 14.31 8.39
N ARG A 244 9.98 15.10 8.45
CA ARG A 244 10.23 16.17 7.46
C ARG A 244 10.52 15.60 6.09
N ASP A 245 11.37 14.56 6.03
CA ASP A 245 11.75 13.90 4.78
C ASP A 245 10.57 13.15 4.15
N ALA A 246 9.59 12.73 4.96
CA ALA A 246 8.32 12.17 4.50
C ALA A 246 7.27 13.25 4.15
N GLY A 247 7.63 14.54 4.22
CA GLY A 247 6.89 15.64 3.62
C GLY A 247 5.62 16.08 4.35
N LEU A 248 5.62 16.10 5.67
CA LEU A 248 4.60 16.86 6.41
C LEU A 248 5.17 18.24 6.76
N SER A 249 5.26 19.10 5.75
CA SER A 249 5.88 20.43 5.85
C SER A 249 5.22 21.37 6.87
N ASP A 250 4.01 21.04 7.33
CA ASP A 250 3.23 21.73 8.37
C ASP A 250 3.04 20.91 9.66
N GLY A 251 3.73 19.77 9.79
CA GLY A 251 3.50 18.82 10.87
C GLY A 251 2.22 17.99 10.71
N GLY A 252 1.52 18.12 9.56
CA GLY A 252 0.91 17.02 8.81
C GLY A 252 -0.54 16.64 9.02
N TYR A 253 -1.20 17.23 10.00
CA TYR A 253 -2.50 16.73 10.46
C TYR A 253 -3.48 17.85 10.86
N ARG A 254 -3.43 18.98 10.16
CA ARG A 254 -4.41 20.07 10.27
C ARG A 254 -5.11 20.29 8.94
#